data_AF-A0A8S2SCW8-F1
#
_entry.id   AF-A0A8S2SCW8-F1
#
_cell.length_a   1.000
_cell.length_b   1.000
_cell.length_c   1.000
_cell.angle_alpha   90.00
_cell.angle_beta   90.00
_cell.angle_gamma   90.00
#
_symmetry.space_group_name_H-M   'P 1'
#
loop_
_entity.id
_entity.type
_entity.pdbx_description
1 polymer ?
#
loop_
_entity_poly.entity_id
_entity_poly.type
_entity_poly.pdbx_seq_one_letter_code
_entity_poly.pdbx_strand_id
1 'polypeptide(L)' 'LYFRELKEPLFARDMFDSFISCIVDVESEEKCVENLCEVVKLLPRPIFIVMRYFFAFLNHLAEYSDENMMDASNLASCL' A
#
# COMPACT_ATOMS: atom_id res chain seq x y z
N LEU A 1 -9.23 -8.29 10.31
CA LEU A 1 -10.30 -7.64 11.10
C LEU A 1 -9.87 -6.25 11.58
N TYR A 2 -8.76 -6.13 12.33
CA TYR A 2 -8.26 -4.87 12.89
C TYR A 2 -8.36 -3.62 11.97
N PHE A 3 -7.77 -3.64 10.76
CA PHE A 3 -7.83 -2.47 9.87
C PHE A 3 -9.23 -2.14 9.32
N ARG A 4 -10.10 -3.14 9.19
CA ARG A 4 -11.49 -2.95 8.73
C ARG A 4 -12.40 -2.37 9.82
N GLU A 5 -12.01 -2.53 11.08
CA GLU A 5 -12.76 -2.06 12.24
C GLU A 5 -12.33 -0.67 12.72
N LEU A 6 -11.31 -0.07 12.10
CA LEU A 6 -10.91 1.30 12.40
C LEU A 6 -12.06 2.26 12.06
N LYS A 7 -12.32 3.23 12.94
CA LYS A 7 -13.33 4.28 12.72
C LYS A 7 -13.10 5.04 11.42
N GLU A 8 -11.83 5.26 11.09
CA GLU A 8 -11.39 5.76 9.78
C GLU A 8 -10.51 4.69 9.13
N PRO A 9 -10.71 4.40 7.83
CA PRO A 9 -9.87 3.43 7.12
C PRO A 9 -8.41 3.89 7.13
N LEU A 10 -7.48 2.93 7.12
CA LEU A 10 -6.04 3.20 7.11
C LEU A 10 -5.65 4.15 5.96
N PHE A 11 -6.32 4.01 4.82
CA PHE A 11 -6.30 4.96 3.71
C PHE A 11 -7.57 5.79 3.75
N ALA A 12 -7.47 7.03 4.23
CA ALA A 12 -8.58 7.96 4.24
C ALA A 12 -9.11 8.16 2.81
N ARG A 13 -10.43 8.33 2.67
CA ARG A 13 -11.09 8.54 1.36
C ARG A 13 -10.45 9.70 0.58
N ASP A 14 -10.11 10.77 1.29
CA ASP A 14 -9.54 11.99 0.70
C ASP A 14 -8.15 11.75 0.09
N MET A 15 -7.47 10.66 0.47
CA MET A 15 -6.18 10.26 -0.10
C MET A 15 -6.31 9.25 -1.22
N PHE A 16 -7.45 8.55 -1.32
CA PHE A 16 -7.68 7.54 -2.34
C PHE A 16 -7.49 8.13 -3.74
N ASP A 17 -8.09 9.28 -4.00
CA ASP A 17 -7.98 9.97 -5.30
C ASP A 17 -6.53 10.37 -5.61
N SER A 18 -5.75 10.76 -4.59
CA SER A 18 -4.32 11.06 -4.76
C SER A 18 -3.53 9.80 -5.14
N PHE A 19 -3.79 8.66 -4.51
CA PHE A 19 -3.16 7.39 -4.88
C PHE A 19 -3.56 6.93 -6.28
N ILE A 20 -4.83 7.04 -6.66
CA ILE A 20 -5.31 6.66 -8.00
C ILE A 20 -4.68 7.54 -9.09
N SER A 21 -4.54 8.85 -8.84
CA SER A 21 -3.86 9.77 -9.77
C SER A 21 -2.39 9.42 -10.02
N CYS A 22 -1.73 8.74 -9.08
CA CYS A 22 -0.35 8.26 -9.25
C CYS A 22 -0.26 7.06 -10.21
N ILE A 23 -1.39 6.45 -10.58
CA ILE A 23 -1.44 5.20 -11.36
C ILE A 23 -2.06 5.41 -12.74
N VAL A 24 -3.14 6.22 -12.84
CA VAL A 24 -3.99 6.28 -14.04
C VAL A 24 -3.33 6.95 -15.25
N ASP A 25 -2.45 7.93 -15.05
CA ASP A 25 -1.90 8.78 -16.12
C ASP A 25 -0.37 8.76 -16.20
N VAL A 26 0.26 7.62 -15.89
CA VAL A 26 1.72 7.54 -15.78
C VAL A 26 2.33 6.66 -16.86
N GLU A 27 3.36 7.21 -17.53
CA GLU A 27 4.01 6.60 -18.69
C GLU A 27 4.99 5.48 -18.32
N SER A 28 5.46 5.41 -17.07
CA SER A 28 6.38 4.38 -16.59
C SER A 28 6.15 3.99 -15.12
N GLU A 29 6.54 2.76 -14.78
CA GLU A 29 6.51 2.27 -13.38
C GLU A 29 7.39 3.12 -12.47
N GLU A 30 8.55 3.59 -12.94
CA GLU A 30 9.46 4.44 -12.16
C GLU A 30 8.77 5.75 -11.77
N LYS A 31 8.07 6.37 -12.72
CA LYS A 31 7.33 7.61 -12.46
C LYS A 31 6.16 7.38 -11.51
N CYS A 32 5.51 6.22 -11.59
CA CYS A 32 4.45 5.82 -10.66
C CYS A 32 5.01 5.72 -9.24
N VAL A 33 6.15 5.04 -9.07
CA VAL A 33 6.84 4.90 -7.78
C VAL A 33 7.26 6.27 -7.23
N GLU A 34 7.79 7.18 -8.05
CA GLU A 34 8.12 8.54 -7.62
C GLU A 34 6.89 9.29 -7.09
N ASN A 35 5.79 9.28 -7.85
CA ASN A 35 4.55 9.96 -7.46
C ASN A 35 3.97 9.37 -6.18
N LEU A 36 3.97 8.04 -6.05
CA LEU A 36 3.55 7.34 -4.84
C LEU A 36 4.42 7.72 -3.64
N CYS A 37 5.74 7.86 -3.81
CA CYS A 37 6.63 8.31 -2.75
C CYS A 37 6.26 9.72 -2.25
N GLU A 38 5.90 10.64 -3.14
CA GLU A 38 5.46 11.99 -2.75
C GLU A 38 4.14 11.94 -1.97
N VAL A 39 3.16 11.16 -2.41
CA VAL A 39 1.90 10.99 -1.67
C VAL A 39 2.12 10.34 -0.30
N VAL A 40 3.00 9.34 -0.22
CA VAL A 40 3.33 8.66 1.05
C VAL A 40 4.02 9.62 2.03
N LYS A 41 4.81 10.59 1.56
CA LYS A 41 5.42 11.61 2.42
C LYS A 41 4.40 12.56 3.04
N LEU A 42 3.24 12.74 2.42
CA LEU A 42 2.15 13.57 2.92
C LEU A 42 1.29 12.88 3.99
N LEU A 43 1.50 11.58 4.22
CA LEU A 43 0.74 10.82 5.20
C LEU A 43 1.00 11.29 6.63
N PRO A 44 -0.04 11.31 7.49
CA PRO A 44 0.14 11.43 8.93
C PRO A 44 1.14 10.40 9.45
N ARG A 45 2.06 10.84 10.33
CA ARG A 45 3.12 9.99 10.89
C ARG A 45 2.63 8.63 11.43
N PRO A 46 1.50 8.53 12.16
CA PRO A 46 0.99 7.23 12.61
C PRO A 46 0.66 6.28 11.46
N ILE A 47 0.03 6.79 10.39
CA ILE A 47 -0.35 6.00 9.21
C ILE A 47 0.90 5.53 8.47
N PHE A 48 1.88 6.43 8.27
CA PHE A 48 3.16 6.07 7.66
C PHE A 48 3.88 4.94 8.42
N ILE A 49 3.93 5.01 9.75
CA ILE A 49 4.56 3.97 10.58
C ILE A 49 3.85 2.63 10.38
N VAL A 50 2.51 2.62 10.44
CA VAL A 50 1.71 1.41 10.24
C VAL A 50 1.94 0.83 8.85
N MET A 51 1.89 1.64 7.79
CA MET A 51 2.15 1.21 6.42
C MET A 51 3.54 0.59 6.27
N ARG A 52 4.58 1.19 6.86
CA ARG A 52 5.94 0.67 6.79
C ARG A 52 6.03 -0.75 7.35
N TYR A 53 5.45 -0.99 8.53
CA TYR A 53 5.48 -2.33 9.12
C TYR A 53 4.57 -3.30 8.38
N PHE A 54 3.43 -2.83 7.91
CA PHE A 54 2.46 -3.65 7.19
C PHE A 54 3.03 -4.16 5.85
N PHE A 55 3.58 -3.26 5.02
CA PHE A 55 4.19 -3.67 3.77
C PHE A 55 5.48 -4.46 3.97
N ALA A 56 6.28 -4.18 5.00
CA ALA A 56 7.44 -5.02 5.32
C ALA A 56 7.02 -6.47 5.67
N PHE A 57 5.93 -6.64 6.43
CA PHE A 57 5.38 -7.95 6.73
C PHE A 57 4.85 -8.66 5.48
N LEU A 58 4.11 -7.95 4.62
CA LEU A 58 3.60 -8.51 3.37
C LEU A 58 4.73 -8.91 2.42
N ASN A 59 5.78 -8.08 2.31
CA ASN A 59 6.96 -8.40 1.53
C ASN A 59 7.63 -9.67 2.04
N HIS A 60 7.78 -9.78 3.36
CA HIS A 60 8.33 -10.99 3.96
C HIS A 60 7.47 -12.23 3.69
N LEU A 61 6.13 -12.12 3.69
CA LEU A 61 5.27 -13.24 3.27
C LEU A 61 5.47 -13.63 1.80
N ALA A 62 5.60 -12.64 0.92
CA ALA A 62 5.81 -12.87 -0.51
C ALA A 62 7.15 -13.58 -0.81
N GLU A 63 8.17 -13.40 0.03
CA GLU A 63 9.45 -14.12 -0.06
C GLU A 63 9.30 -15.64 0.11
N TYR A 64 8.28 -16.10 0.83
CA TYR A 64 7.96 -17.53 1.01
C TYR A 64 6.82 -18.00 0.10
N SER A 65 6.58 -17.30 -1.01
CA SER A 65 5.49 -17.62 -1.95
C SER A 65 5.56 -19.05 -2.51
N ASP A 66 6.76 -19.63 -2.63
CA ASP A 66 6.94 -21.03 -3.03
C ASP A 66 6.34 -22.03 -2.02
N GLU A 67 6.28 -21.67 -0.75
CA GLU A 67 5.72 -22.51 0.32
C GLU A 67 4.26 -22.14 0.66
N ASN A 68 3.96 -20.84 0.72
CA ASN A 68 2.66 -20.35 1.18
C ASN A 68 1.68 -20.00 0.03
N MET A 69 2.12 -20.07 -1.24
CA MET A 69 1.35 -19.75 -2.45
C MET A 69 0.84 -18.30 -2.53
N MET A 70 1.37 -17.41 -1.69
CA MET A 70 0.96 -16.00 -1.61
C MET A 70 2.06 -15.12 -2.20
N ASP A 71 2.01 -14.90 -3.51
CA ASP A 71 2.79 -13.85 -4.15
C ASP A 71 2.22 -12.44 -3.83
N ALA A 72 2.92 -11.40 -4.27
CA ALA A 72 2.51 -10.02 -4.04
C ALA A 72 1.13 -9.68 -4.64
N SER A 73 0.75 -10.32 -5.76
CA SER A 73 -0.53 -10.09 -6.43
C SER A 73 -1.70 -10.70 -5.64
N ASN A 74 -1.51 -11.93 -5.14
CA ASN A 74 -2.46 -12.62 -4.28
C ASN A 74 -2.65 -11.86 -2.97
N LEU A 75 -1.57 -11.40 -2.36
CA LEU A 75 -1.62 -10.58 -1.15
C LEU A 75 -2.39 -9.27 -1.40
N ALA A 76 -2.12 -8.57 -2.51
CA ALA A 76 -2.83 -7.33 -2.86
C ALA A 76 -4.34 -7.54 -3.03
N SER A 77 -4.76 -8.67 -3.62
CA SER A 77 -6.18 -8.99 -3.82
C SER A 77 -6.93 -9.33 -2.53
N CYS A 78 -6.22 -9.80 -1.50
CA CYS A 78 -6.82 -10.20 -0.22
C CYS A 78 -7.01 -9.04 0.78
N LEU A 79 -6.35 -7.90 0.56
CA LEU A 79 -6.44 -6.70 1.41
C LEU A 79 -7.82 -6.05 1.28
#